data_AF-A0A349TCJ3-F1
#
_entry.id   AF-A0A349TCJ3-F1
#
_cell.length_a   1.000
_cell.length_b   1.000
_cell.length_c   1.000
_cell.angle_alpha   90.00
_cell.angle_beta   90.00
_cell.angle_gamma   90.00
#
_symmetry.space_group_name_H-M   'P 1'
#
loop_
_entity.id
_entity.type
_entity.pdbx_description
1 polymer ?
#
loop_
_entity_poly.entity_id
_entity_poly.type
_entity_poly.pdbx_seq_one_letter_code
_entity_poly.pdbx_strand_id
1 'polypeptide(L)' 'MRDAVIVSTARTPLTKAARGAFNNTTGATLGAWSIKAAVERAGAEGGEAEGVMSGCAAH' A
#
# COMPACT_ATOMS: atom_id res chain seq x y z
N MET A 1 5.02 14.83 24.62
CA MET A 1 5.70 14.63 23.32
C MET A 1 4.86 13.65 22.52
N ARG A 2 4.37 14.04 21.34
CA ARG A 2 3.66 13.16 20.40
C ARG A 2 4.17 13.52 19.01
N ASP A 3 5.24 12.85 18.61
CA ASP A 3 5.81 13.03 17.29
C ASP A 3 5.24 11.94 16.38
N ALA A 4 4.69 12.36 15.24
CA ALA A 4 4.25 11.43 14.20
C ALA A 4 5.48 11.05 13.37
N VAL A 5 5.76 9.74 13.28
CA VAL A 5 6.90 9.20 12.55
C VAL A 5 6.47 8.25 11.44
N ILE A 6 7.24 8.17 10.37
CA ILE A 6 7.05 7.19 9.30
C ILE A 6 7.92 5.98 9.61
N VAL A 7 7.28 4.87 9.99
CA VAL A 7 7.99 3.64 10.40
C VAL A 7 8.47 2.83 9.19
N SER A 8 7.67 2.78 8.13
CA SER A 8 8.02 2.06 6.90
C SER A 8 7.31 2.64 5.68
N THR A 9 7.83 2.32 4.50
CA THR A 9 7.20 2.65 3.22
C THR A 9 7.37 1.52 2.21
N ALA A 10 6.40 1.37 1.32
CA ALA A 10 6.47 0.49 0.16
C ALA A 10 5.53 1.00 -0.93
N ARG A 11 5.76 0.56 -2.17
CA ARG A 11 4.91 0.86 -3.32
C ARG A 11 4.95 -0.28 -4.33
N THR A 12 3.90 -0.40 -5.14
CA THR A 12 3.96 -1.23 -6.35
C THR A 12 4.82 -0.53 -7.42
N PRO A 13 5.35 -1.27 -8.40
CA PRO A 13 5.86 -0.69 -9.65
C PRO A 13 4.82 0.22 -10.35
N LEU A 14 5.30 1.05 -11.26
CA LEU A 14 4.43 1.81 -12.18
C LEU A 14 4.48 1.14 -13.55
N THR A 15 3.31 0.89 -14.13
CA THR A 15 3.19 0.27 -15.45
C THR A 15 2.35 1.11 -16.39
N LYS A 16 2.46 0.87 -17.70
CA LYS A 16 1.64 1.55 -18.70
C LYS A 16 0.17 1.15 -18.55
N ALA A 17 -0.74 2.12 -18.54
CA ALA A 17 -2.18 1.85 -18.58
C ALA A 17 -2.57 1.13 -19.87
N ALA A 18 -3.52 0.19 -19.79
CA ALA A 18 -4.04 -0.64 -20.87
C ALA A 18 -3.03 -1.53 -21.62
N ARG A 19 -1.72 -1.41 -21.38
CA ARG A 19 -0.65 -2.20 -22.03
C ARG A 19 0.45 -2.68 -21.08
N GLY A 20 0.26 -2.55 -19.78
CA GLY A 20 1.24 -2.88 -18.76
C GLY A 20 0.92 -4.15 -17.99
N ALA A 21 1.86 -4.58 -17.13
CA ALA A 21 1.74 -5.81 -16.36
C ALA A 21 0.55 -5.82 -15.37
N PHE A 22 0.02 -4.66 -14.98
CA PHE A 22 -1.09 -4.55 -14.02
C PHE A 22 -2.47 -4.34 -14.66
N ASN A 23 -2.62 -4.52 -15.97
CA ASN A 23 -3.91 -4.30 -16.65
C ASN A 23 -5.06 -5.18 -16.11
N ASN A 24 -4.74 -6.39 -15.64
CA ASN A 24 -5.71 -7.32 -15.07
C ASN A 24 -5.63 -7.35 -13.53
N THR A 25 -5.01 -6.35 -12.90
CA THR A 25 -4.85 -6.27 -11.45
C THR A 25 -5.71 -5.14 -10.91
N THR A 26 -6.61 -5.46 -9.98
CA THR A 26 -7.50 -4.45 -9.37
C THR A 26 -6.75 -3.52 -8.43
N GLY A 27 -7.29 -2.32 -8.22
CA GLY A 27 -6.73 -1.35 -7.27
C GLY A 27 -6.63 -1.90 -5.85
N ALA A 28 -7.61 -2.70 -5.40
CA ALA A 28 -7.57 -3.35 -4.09
C ALA A 28 -6.38 -4.31 -3.96
N THR A 29 -6.12 -5.12 -5.00
CA THR A 29 -4.97 -6.03 -5.03
C THR A 29 -3.64 -5.27 -5.02
N LEU A 30 -3.52 -4.20 -5.80
CA LEU A 30 -2.33 -3.35 -5.82
C LEU A 30 -2.07 -2.72 -4.44
N GLY A 31 -3.11 -2.15 -3.82
CA GLY A 31 -3.05 -1.59 -2.47
C GLY A 31 -2.61 -2.63 -1.44
N ALA A 32 -3.18 -3.84 -1.50
CA ALA A 32 -2.82 -4.94 -0.60
C ALA A 32 -1.34 -5.34 -0.71
N TRP A 33 -0.77 -5.39 -1.92
CA TRP A 33 0.65 -5.67 -2.11
C TRP A 33 1.55 -4.61 -1.48
N SER A 34 1.22 -3.33 -1.65
CA SER A 34 1.98 -2.24 -1.01
C SER A 34 1.86 -2.25 0.51
N ILE A 35 0.65 -2.48 1.05
CA ILE A 35 0.41 -2.50 2.50
C ILE A 35 1.17 -3.68 3.12
N LYS A 36 1.04 -4.88 2.55
CA LYS A 36 1.74 -6.08 3.04
C LYS A 36 3.25 -5.84 3.12
N ALA A 37 3.87 -5.34 2.06
CA ALA A 37 5.30 -5.07 2.05
C ALA A 37 5.72 -4.00 3.06
N ALA A 38 4.90 -2.97 3.31
CA ALA A 38 5.21 -1.94 4.31
C ALA A 38 5.11 -2.50 5.74
N VAL A 39 4.07 -3.29 6.04
CA VAL A 39 3.87 -3.94 7.35
C VAL A 39 4.99 -4.94 7.64
N GLU A 40 5.35 -5.80 6.68
CA GLU A 40 6.44 -6.76 6.82
C GLU A 40 7.79 -6.06 7.10
N ARG A 41 8.08 -4.94 6.43
CA ARG A 41 9.31 -4.15 6.68
C ARG A 41 9.32 -3.46 8.03
N ALA A 42 8.15 -3.08 8.53
CA ALA A 42 8.01 -2.50 9.87
C ALA A 42 8.16 -3.55 10.99
N GLY A 43 8.01 -4.83 10.65
CA GLY A 43 7.96 -5.91 11.65
C GLY A 43 6.71 -5.85 12.53
N ALA A 44 5.64 -5.22 12.04
CA ALA A 44 4.39 -5.08 12.78
C ALA A 44 3.48 -6.29 12.60
N GLU A 45 2.78 -6.68 13.66
CA GLU A 45 1.82 -7.78 13.65
C GLU A 45 0.39 -7.34 13.26
N GLY A 46 -0.40 -8.31 12.81
CA GLY A 46 -1.80 -8.07 12.44
C GLY A 46 -2.64 -7.68 13.66
N GLY A 47 -3.06 -6.42 13.72
CA GLY A 47 -3.89 -5.88 14.80
C GLY A 47 -3.29 -4.65 15.50
N GLU A 48 -2.00 -4.35 15.28
CA GLU A 48 -1.35 -3.16 15.83
C GLU A 48 -1.83 -1.86 15.17
N ALA A 49 -2.26 -1.92 13.91
CA ALA A 49 -2.81 -0.77 13.20
C ALA A 49 -4.26 -0.52 13.61
N GLU A 50 -4.52 0.64 14.22
CA GLU A 50 -5.86 1.06 14.66
C GLU A 50 -6.79 1.42 13.48
N GLY A 51 -6.24 1.69 12.31
CA GLY A 51 -7.01 2.07 11.12
C GLY A 51 -6.17 2.15 9.86
N VAL A 52 -6.85 2.26 8.72
CA VAL A 52 -6.23 2.42 7.41
C VAL A 52 -6.89 3.58 6.67
N MET A 53 -6.08 4.46 6.10
CA MET A 53 -6.54 5.51 5.21
C MET A 53 -6.03 5.22 3.80
N SER A 54 -6.94 5.11 2.84
CA SER A 54 -6.61 4.80 1.44
C SER A 54 -7.15 5.88 0.51
N GLY A 55 -6.25 6.61 -0.14
CA GLY A 55 -6.60 7.56 -1.19
C GLY A 55 -6.83 6.85 -2.52
N CYS A 56 -7.87 7.23 -3.25
CA CYS A 56 -8.13 6.75 -4.60
C CYS A 56 -8.81 7.85 -5.42
N ALA A 57 -8.42 7.99 -6.68
CA ALA A 57 -9.14 8.77 -7.68
C ALA A 57 -9.43 7.84 -8.86
N ALA A 58 -10.71 7.70 -9.20
CA ALA A 58 -11.17 6.98 -10.38
C ALA A 58 -12.03 7.95 -11.20
N HIS A 59 -11.78 7.96 -12.52
CA HIS A 59 -12.57 8.69 -13.51
C HIS A 59 -13.31 7.70 -14.39
#